data_AF-A0AAN6C3J1-F1
#
_entry.id   AF-A0AAN6C3J1-F1
#
_cell.length_a   1.000
_cell.length_b   1.000
_cell.length_c   1.000
_cell.angle_alpha   90.00
_cell.angle_beta   90.00
_cell.angle_gamma   90.00
#
_symmetry.space_group_name_H-M   'P 1'
#
loop_
_entity.id
_entity.type
_entity.pdbx_description
1 polymer ?
#
loop_
_entity_poly.entity_id
_entity_poly.type
_entity_poly.pdbx_seq_one_letter_code
_entity_poly.pdbx_strand_id
1 'polypeptide(L)'
;MPYPRHGFDIQVSWEPKKESPLVWIDKNSDFYKKTGIYMYSVEQNDYAYWYTYEIRIHTDDPYAYTFYDEEGDSYDLTVNLPKFSASTHDVNYNSNRPKIVRVVGKAI
;
A
#
# COMPACT_ATOMS: atom_id res chain seq x y z
N MET A 1 4.40 -6.75 22.13
CA MET A 1 3.55 -5.60 22.48
C MET A 1 3.09 -4.98 21.17
N PRO A 2 1.79 -4.71 20.95
CA PRO A 2 1.38 -3.92 19.80
C PRO A 2 1.96 -2.52 19.96
N TYR A 3 2.69 -2.04 18.96
CA TYR A 3 3.24 -0.68 18.98
C TYR A 3 2.07 0.33 19.00
N PRO A 4 2.18 1.45 19.74
CA PRO A 4 1.16 2.49 19.68
C PRO A 4 1.02 2.95 18.22
N ARG A 5 -0.20 2.82 17.68
CA ARG A 5 -0.50 3.12 16.29
C ARG A 5 -0.47 4.63 16.10
N HIS A 6 0.46 5.11 15.30
CA HIS A 6 0.61 6.53 14.97
C HIS A 6 0.44 6.72 13.47
N GLY A 7 -0.05 7.90 13.09
CA GLY A 7 -0.01 8.28 11.68
C GLY A 7 1.43 8.30 11.19
N PHE A 8 1.63 7.91 9.93
CA PHE A 8 2.94 7.89 9.31
C PHE A 8 2.92 8.54 7.94
N ASP A 9 4.11 8.97 7.52
CA ASP A 9 4.40 9.51 6.21
C ASP A 9 5.80 9.03 5.82
N ILE A 10 5.89 8.34 4.70
CA ILE A 10 7.16 7.77 4.21
C ILE A 10 7.28 7.95 2.70
N GLN A 11 8.52 8.15 2.27
CA GLN A 11 8.90 8.06 0.86
C GLN A 11 9.16 6.59 0.51
N VAL A 12 8.71 6.19 -0.67
CA VAL A 12 8.89 4.85 -1.23
C VAL A 12 9.31 4.96 -2.70
N SER A 13 9.61 3.83 -3.32
CA SER A 13 9.88 3.76 -4.76
C SER A 13 9.29 2.47 -5.29
N TRP A 14 7.96 2.44 -5.46
CA TRP A 14 7.26 1.27 -5.96
C TRP A 14 6.94 1.45 -7.44
N GLU A 15 7.71 0.77 -8.27
CA GLU A 15 7.50 0.78 -9.71
C GLU A 15 6.45 -0.26 -10.11
N PRO A 16 5.47 0.11 -10.95
CA PRO A 16 4.54 -0.87 -11.48
C PRO A 16 5.26 -1.84 -12.41
N LYS A 17 4.86 -3.10 -12.34
CA LYS A 17 5.38 -4.14 -13.24
C LYS A 17 4.21 -4.90 -13.84
N LYS A 18 4.36 -5.35 -15.09
CA LYS A 18 3.37 -6.20 -15.76
C LYS A 18 3.11 -7.52 -15.02
N GLU A 19 4.18 -8.07 -14.47
CA GLU A 19 4.15 -9.19 -13.53
C GLU A 19 4.91 -8.73 -12.29
N SER A 20 4.20 -8.10 -11.36
CA SER A 20 4.85 -7.59 -10.15
C SER A 20 4.91 -8.69 -9.11
N PRO A 21 6.11 -9.20 -8.76
CA PRO A 21 6.22 -10.17 -7.70
C PRO A 21 5.79 -9.53 -6.38
N LEU A 22 5.09 -10.31 -5.55
CA LEU A 22 4.78 -9.92 -4.18
C LEU A 22 6.07 -9.61 -3.43
N VAL A 23 6.23 -8.37 -2.98
CA VAL A 23 7.35 -7.94 -2.15
C VAL A 23 6.99 -8.20 -0.71
N TRP A 24 7.64 -9.18 -0.10
CA TRP A 24 7.49 -9.50 1.31
C TRP A 24 8.45 -8.68 2.16
N ILE A 25 7.93 -8.13 3.25
CA ILE A 25 8.68 -7.32 4.20
C ILE A 25 8.73 -8.06 5.53
N ASP A 26 9.93 -8.15 6.11
CA ASP A 26 10.11 -8.73 7.43
C ASP A 26 9.31 -7.93 8.47
N LYS A 27 8.52 -8.62 9.30
CA LYS A 27 7.77 -8.03 10.40
C LYS A 27 8.67 -7.43 11.50
N ASN A 28 9.96 -7.70 11.49
CA ASN A 28 10.93 -7.05 12.38
C ASN A 28 11.52 -5.78 11.78
N SER A 29 11.26 -5.48 10.51
CA SER A 29 11.74 -4.27 9.85
C SER A 29 11.08 -3.01 10.41
N ASP A 30 11.80 -1.89 10.33
CA ASP A 30 11.25 -0.58 10.70
C ASP A 30 10.11 -0.15 9.78
N PHE A 31 10.12 -0.62 8.53
CA PHE A 31 9.02 -0.39 7.61
C PHE A 31 7.73 -0.99 8.16
N TYR A 32 7.71 -2.31 8.47
CA TYR A 32 6.50 -2.95 8.99
C TYR A 32 6.06 -2.34 10.33
N LYS A 33 7.00 -2.11 11.26
CA LYS A 33 6.66 -1.51 12.56
C LYS A 33 6.02 -0.12 12.44
N LYS A 34 6.32 0.60 11.35
CA LYS A 34 5.77 1.94 11.07
C LYS A 34 4.48 1.88 10.26
N THR A 35 4.38 1.00 9.27
CA THR A 35 3.29 1.00 8.29
C THR A 35 2.24 -0.08 8.51
N GLY A 36 2.55 -1.15 9.25
CA GLY A 36 1.73 -2.36 9.34
C GLY A 36 1.69 -3.19 8.06
N ILE A 37 2.36 -2.76 6.98
CA ILE A 37 2.39 -3.46 5.69
C ILE A 37 3.55 -4.45 5.71
N TYR A 38 3.25 -5.74 5.55
CA TYR A 38 4.26 -6.80 5.47
C TYR A 38 4.33 -7.48 4.09
N MET A 39 3.47 -7.06 3.16
CA MET A 39 3.58 -7.42 1.76
C MET A 39 2.97 -6.32 0.90
N TYR A 40 3.56 -6.02 -0.26
CA TYR A 40 2.95 -5.18 -1.27
C TYR A 40 3.26 -5.65 -2.69
N SER A 41 2.42 -5.29 -3.66
CA SER A 41 2.73 -5.32 -5.09
C SER A 41 2.10 -4.11 -5.79
N VAL A 42 2.74 -3.66 -6.88
CA VAL A 42 2.18 -2.65 -7.77
C VAL A 42 2.21 -3.23 -9.18
N GLU A 43 1.04 -3.55 -9.71
CA GLU A 43 0.85 -4.31 -10.93
C GLU A 43 0.23 -3.43 -12.02
N GLN A 44 0.68 -3.62 -13.26
CA GLN A 44 -0.03 -3.11 -14.43
C GLN A 44 -1.05 -4.16 -14.84
N ASN A 45 -2.34 -3.85 -14.66
CA ASN A 45 -3.43 -4.75 -15.00
C ASN A 45 -3.95 -4.43 -16.41
N ASP A 46 -3.35 -5.06 -17.41
CA ASP A 46 -3.74 -4.89 -18.83
C ASP A 46 -5.16 -5.43 -19.14
N TYR A 47 -5.82 -6.12 -18.20
CA TYR A 47 -7.19 -6.65 -18.34
C TYR A 47 -8.27 -5.76 -17.74
N ALA A 48 -7.90 -4.72 -16.99
CA ALA A 48 -8.86 -3.83 -16.36
C ALA A 48 -9.30 -2.73 -17.34
N TYR A 49 -10.61 -2.69 -17.62
CA TYR A 49 -11.21 -1.80 -18.62
C TYR A 49 -11.10 -0.30 -18.29
N TRP A 50 -11.00 0.04 -17.00
CA TRP A 50 -11.05 1.42 -16.52
C TRP A 50 -9.80 1.86 -15.78
N TYR A 51 -9.00 0.93 -15.26
CA TYR A 51 -7.83 1.22 -14.43
C TYR A 51 -6.63 0.41 -14.91
N THR A 52 -5.53 1.07 -15.22
CA THR A 52 -4.33 0.41 -15.77
C THR A 52 -3.44 -0.18 -14.68
N TYR A 53 -3.53 0.30 -13.44
CA TYR A 53 -2.65 -0.11 -12.35
C TYR A 53 -3.42 -0.53 -11.09
N GLU A 54 -2.85 -1.46 -10.33
CA GLU A 54 -3.36 -1.98 -9.07
C GLU A 54 -2.25 -1.93 -8.01
N ILE A 55 -2.53 -1.32 -6.86
CA ILE A 55 -1.69 -1.44 -5.66
C ILE A 55 -2.34 -2.48 -4.78
N ARG A 56 -1.60 -3.52 -4.42
CA ARG A 56 -2.05 -4.53 -3.46
C ARG A 56 -1.16 -4.47 -2.23
N ILE A 57 -1.76 -4.44 -1.05
CA ILE A 57 -1.05 -4.51 0.23
C ILE A 57 -1.62 -5.63 1.09
N HIS A 58 -0.77 -6.18 1.95
CA HIS A 58 -1.18 -7.10 3.01
C HIS A 58 -0.75 -6.50 4.35
N THR A 59 -1.73 -6.34 5.24
CA THR A 59 -1.54 -5.70 6.53
C THR A 59 -2.40 -6.40 7.58
N ASP A 60 -1.93 -6.38 8.82
CA ASP A 60 -2.64 -6.86 10.01
C ASP A 60 -3.03 -5.72 10.96
N ASP A 61 -2.78 -4.47 10.56
CA ASP A 61 -3.15 -3.27 11.30
C ASP A 61 -4.17 -2.44 10.53
N PRO A 62 -5.24 -1.95 11.18
CA PRO A 62 -6.20 -1.09 10.53
C PRO A 62 -5.66 0.34 10.42
N TYR A 63 -5.64 0.82 9.18
CA TYR A 63 -5.17 2.14 8.76
C TYR A 63 -5.99 2.63 7.56
N ALA A 64 -6.14 3.94 7.45
CA ALA A 64 -6.48 4.60 6.20
C ALA A 64 -5.18 5.00 5.48
N TYR A 65 -4.87 4.31 4.38
CA TYR A 65 -3.70 4.56 3.56
C TYR A 65 -4.04 5.54 2.43
N THR A 66 -3.11 6.43 2.12
CA THR A 66 -3.13 7.26 0.90
C THR A 66 -1.79 7.07 0.19
N PHE A 67 -1.86 6.60 -1.06
CA PHE A 67 -0.71 6.41 -1.94
C PHE A 67 -0.60 7.61 -2.87
N TYR A 68 0.61 8.12 -3.09
CA TYR A 68 0.87 9.21 -4.04
C TYR A 68 1.83 8.77 -5.12
N ASP A 69 1.50 9.10 -6.36
CA ASP A 69 2.35 8.86 -7.52
C ASP A 69 3.34 10.02 -7.77
N GLU A 70 4.12 9.91 -8.85
CA GLU A 70 5.08 10.95 -9.25
C GLU A 70 4.43 12.22 -9.82
N GLU A 71 3.16 12.18 -10.22
CA GLU A 71 2.40 13.36 -10.67
C GLU A 71 1.79 14.14 -9.50
N GLY A 72 1.69 13.49 -8.33
CA GLY A 72 1.06 14.02 -7.13
C GLY A 72 -0.40 13.60 -6.98
N ASP A 73 -0.89 12.71 -7.83
CA ASP A 73 -2.22 12.11 -7.70
C ASP A 73 -2.25 11.18 -6.48
N SER A 74 -3.41 11.10 -5.83
CA SER A 74 -3.59 10.37 -4.58
C SER A 74 -4.67 9.29 -4.69
N TYR A 75 -4.41 8.13 -4.10
CA TYR A 75 -5.32 6.99 -4.08
C TYR A 75 -5.53 6.50 -2.64
N ASP A 76 -6.78 6.53 -2.19
CA ASP A 76 -7.13 6.19 -0.82
C ASP A 76 -7.57 4.73 -0.69
N LEU A 77 -7.08 4.08 0.35
CA LEU A 77 -7.43 2.71 0.72
C LEU A 77 -7.66 2.62 2.23
N THR A 78 -8.91 2.41 2.64
CA THR A 78 -9.23 2.23 4.06
C THR A 78 -9.29 0.75 4.40
N VAL A 79 -8.39 0.32 5.29
CA VAL A 79 -8.31 -1.05 5.78
C VAL A 79 -8.92 -1.14 7.17
N ASN A 80 -10.15 -1.67 7.24
CA ASN A 80 -10.81 -2.00 8.49
C ASN A 80 -10.62 -3.49 8.80
N LEU A 81 -9.93 -3.79 9.89
CA LEU A 81 -9.64 -5.18 10.29
C LEU A 81 -10.13 -5.47 11.70
N PRO A 82 -10.79 -6.62 11.93
CA PRO A 82 -10.96 -7.14 13.27
C PRO A 82 -9.60 -7.37 13.92
N LYS A 83 -9.54 -7.24 15.25
CA LYS A 83 -8.31 -7.46 16.01
C LYS A 83 -7.71 -8.83 15.68
N PHE A 84 -6.42 -8.86 15.35
CA PHE A 84 -5.65 -10.06 14.96
C PHE A 84 -6.03 -10.70 13.61
N SER A 85 -6.67 -9.96 12.70
CA SER A 85 -6.94 -10.43 11.34
C SER A 85 -5.98 -9.75 10.36
N ALA A 86 -5.29 -10.54 9.55
CA ALA A 86 -4.51 -10.02 8.45
C ALA A 86 -5.28 -10.23 7.13
N SER A 87 -5.29 -9.24 6.26
CA SER A 87 -6.01 -9.34 4.99
C SER A 87 -5.29 -8.59 3.87
N THR A 88 -5.54 -9.05 2.65
CA THR A 88 -5.09 -8.41 1.42
C THR A 88 -6.12 -7.37 1.03
N HIS A 89 -5.64 -6.21 0.62
CA HIS A 89 -6.45 -5.10 0.13
C HIS A 89 -5.81 -4.51 -1.11
N ASP A 90 -6.64 -4.12 -2.07
CA ASP A 90 -6.21 -3.53 -3.32
C ASP A 90 -6.90 -2.20 -3.60
N VAL A 91 -6.21 -1.34 -4.34
CA VAL A 91 -6.76 -0.13 -4.92
C VAL A 91 -6.31 -0.02 -6.37
N ASN A 92 -7.28 0.19 -7.25
CA ASN A 92 -7.04 0.36 -8.69
C ASN A 92 -6.92 1.86 -9.01
N TYR A 93 -6.00 2.20 -9.90
CA TYR A 93 -5.71 3.59 -10.26
C TYR A 93 -5.22 3.76 -11.71
N ASN A 94 -5.24 5.02 -12.16
CA ASN A 94 -4.65 5.47 -13.41
C ASN A 94 -3.70 6.62 -13.14
N SER A 95 -2.58 6.63 -13.85
CA SER A 95 -1.57 7.67 -13.78
C SER A 95 -0.72 7.65 -15.04
N ASN A 96 -0.24 8.79 -15.51
CA ASN A 96 0.77 8.82 -16.58
C ASN A 96 2.18 8.53 -16.03
N ARG A 97 2.41 8.73 -14.73
CA ARG A 97 3.63 8.37 -14.02
C ARG A 97 3.30 7.49 -12.80
N PRO A 98 2.94 6.22 -13.05
CA PRO A 98 2.30 5.34 -12.09
C PRO A 98 3.18 4.86 -10.93
N LYS A 99 4.43 5.31 -10.85
CA LYS A 99 5.33 4.96 -9.76
C LYS A 99 4.85 5.62 -8.47
N ILE A 100 4.66 4.81 -7.44
CA ILE A 100 4.30 5.31 -6.11
C ILE A 100 5.56 5.79 -5.41
N VAL A 101 5.54 7.04 -4.95
CA VAL A 101 6.68 7.70 -4.30
C VAL A 101 6.43 8.01 -2.84
N ARG A 102 5.17 8.00 -2.38
CA ARG A 102 4.85 8.31 -0.99
C ARG A 102 3.65 7.53 -0.51
N VAL A 103 3.72 7.07 0.74
CA VAL A 103 2.62 6.40 1.43
C VAL A 103 2.38 7.09 2.76
N VAL A 104 1.14 7.49 2.99
CA VAL A 104 0.67 8.07 4.24
C VAL A 104 -0.33 7.11 4.86
N GLY A 105 -0.24 6.89 6.16
CA GLY A 105 -1.22 6.10 6.90
C GLY A 105 -1.76 6.87 8.09
N LYS A 106 -3.07 6.82 8.28
CA LYS A 106 -3.76 7.37 9.46
C LYS A 106 -4.37 6.22 10.24
N ALA A 107 -3.98 6.09 11.50
CA ALA A 107 -4.55 5.07 12.39
C ALA A 107 -6.05 5.35 12.60
N ILE A 108 -6.83 4.27 12.58
CA ILE A 108 -8.29 4.29 12.80
C ILE A 108 -8.68 3.46 14.03
#